data_AF-A0A9N8LG45-F1
#
_entry.id   AF-A0A9N8LG45-F1
#
_cell.length_a   1.000
_cell.length_b   1.000
_cell.length_c   1.000
_cell.angle_alpha   90.00
_cell.angle_beta   90.00
_cell.angle_gamma   90.00
#
_symmetry.space_group_name_H-M   'P 1'
#
loop_
_entity.id
_entity.type
_entity.pdbx_description
1 polymer ?
#
loop_
_entity_poly.entity_id
_entity_poly.type
_entity_poly.pdbx_seq_one_letter_code
_entity_poly.pdbx_strand_id
1 'polypeptide(L)'
;MVINALNSGAYTYMADFEDSNSPTWSNNLDGQVNLHDAIFRKVDFKASNGKEYKLRPAGQLATLIVRPRGWHLNEEHFIVDGKPMSGGLFDFGLYFHHNARELVRTGFGPYFYLPKMEHHLEARLWNDAFNTAQDYHHLPRGIIRGTVLIETITAAFQMDEILYELRQHSSGLNCGRWDYIFSFSKRQRFTKAAVLPDRGDVTMTVPFMTAYVNLLIKTCHSRGVAAIGGMAAQIPIKDDPKANDAAMERVKADKLREVKAGHDGTWVAHPALVKIALEIFNKHMLGPNQYHVRRQEVSVTALDLLNSNVAGGKITEEGTRCSLTANTR
;
A
#
# COMPACT_ATOMS: atom_id res chain seq x y z
N MET A 1 -4.73 -8.60 -15.24
CA MET A 1 -4.39 -7.27 -14.67
C MET A 1 -2.90 -7.02 -14.56
N VAL A 2 -2.12 -8.01 -14.09
CA VAL A 2 -0.64 -7.96 -13.96
C VAL A 2 0.07 -7.30 -15.15
N ILE A 3 -0.19 -7.76 -16.38
CA ILE A 3 0.43 -7.21 -17.61
C ILE A 3 0.16 -5.71 -17.77
N ASN A 4 -1.08 -5.27 -17.56
CA ASN A 4 -1.45 -3.86 -17.73
C ASN A 4 -0.80 -2.97 -16.66
N ALA A 5 -0.68 -3.47 -15.43
CA ALA A 5 -0.07 -2.73 -14.34
C ALA A 5 1.45 -2.61 -14.53
N LEU A 6 2.13 -3.70 -14.91
CA LEU A 6 3.56 -3.69 -15.24
C LEU A 6 3.88 -2.77 -16.43
N ASN A 7 3.00 -2.72 -17.43
CA ASN A 7 3.15 -1.87 -18.61
C ASN A 7 2.64 -0.42 -18.42
N SER A 8 2.16 -0.06 -17.23
CA SER A 8 1.43 1.21 -17.02
C SER A 8 2.31 2.46 -17.12
N GLY A 9 3.63 2.31 -17.01
CA GLY A 9 4.58 3.42 -16.89
C GLY A 9 4.79 3.90 -15.45
N ALA A 10 4.17 3.25 -14.45
CA ALA A 10 4.49 3.48 -13.05
C ALA A 10 5.89 2.94 -12.71
N TYR A 11 6.55 3.52 -11.70
CA TYR A 11 7.84 3.01 -11.21
C TYR A 11 7.71 1.66 -10.51
N THR A 12 6.60 1.43 -9.82
CA THR A 12 6.33 0.20 -9.06
C THR A 12 4.90 -0.28 -9.28
N TYR A 13 4.72 -1.60 -9.30
CA TYR A 13 3.41 -2.25 -9.29
C TYR A 13 3.31 -3.11 -8.03
N MET A 14 2.35 -2.78 -7.16
CA MET A 14 1.98 -3.65 -6.05
C MET A 14 0.96 -4.69 -6.54
N ALA A 15 1.40 -5.94 -6.71
CA ALA A 15 0.50 -7.06 -6.90
C ALA A 15 -0.09 -7.49 -5.56
N ASP A 16 -1.40 -7.68 -5.52
CA ASP A 16 -2.14 -7.71 -4.27
C ASP A 16 -2.85 -9.05 -4.07
N PHE A 17 -2.55 -9.72 -2.96
CA PHE A 17 -3.28 -10.90 -2.47
C PHE A 17 -4.23 -10.53 -1.32
N GLU A 18 -4.29 -9.25 -0.95
CA GLU A 18 -5.03 -8.74 0.20
C GLU A 18 -6.31 -8.01 -0.25
N ASP A 19 -6.56 -6.76 0.16
CA ASP A 19 -7.89 -6.14 0.08
C ASP A 19 -8.51 -6.05 -1.33
N SER A 20 -7.72 -5.99 -2.40
CA SER A 20 -8.26 -5.96 -3.77
C SER A 20 -8.41 -7.34 -4.41
N ASN A 21 -8.09 -8.41 -3.68
CA ASN A 21 -8.20 -9.79 -4.12
C ASN A 21 -9.13 -10.58 -3.19
N SER A 22 -10.19 -11.16 -3.76
CA SER A 22 -10.96 -12.17 -3.03
C SER A 22 -10.11 -13.43 -2.90
N PRO A 23 -9.78 -13.90 -1.67
CA PRO A 23 -8.75 -14.92 -1.45
C PRO A 23 -9.29 -16.33 -1.66
N THR A 24 -9.92 -16.59 -2.81
CA THR A 24 -10.26 -17.95 -3.21
C THR A 24 -8.97 -18.73 -3.50
N TRP A 25 -9.04 -20.06 -3.35
CA TRP A 25 -7.89 -20.92 -3.64
C TRP A 25 -7.35 -20.71 -5.07
N SER A 26 -8.25 -20.63 -6.05
CA SER A 26 -7.87 -20.38 -7.45
C SER A 26 -7.21 -19.02 -7.63
N ASN A 27 -7.78 -17.95 -7.07
CA ASN A 27 -7.21 -16.61 -7.22
C ASN A 27 -5.80 -16.53 -6.62
N ASN A 28 -5.60 -17.12 -5.45
CA ASN A 28 -4.29 -17.11 -4.79
C ASN A 28 -3.26 -17.94 -5.58
N LEU A 29 -3.59 -19.17 -5.99
CA LEU A 29 -2.65 -19.99 -6.77
C LEU A 29 -2.38 -19.42 -8.16
N ASP A 30 -3.43 -19.03 -8.91
CA ASP A 30 -3.28 -18.42 -10.22
C ASP A 30 -2.51 -17.11 -10.11
N GLY A 31 -2.73 -16.34 -9.03
CA GLY A 31 -1.93 -15.16 -8.72
C GLY A 31 -0.44 -15.49 -8.61
N GLN A 32 -0.07 -16.53 -7.86
CA GLN A 32 1.33 -16.96 -7.73
C GLN A 32 1.93 -17.38 -9.08
N VAL A 33 1.17 -18.13 -9.90
CA VAL A 33 1.58 -18.50 -11.27
C VAL A 33 1.77 -17.27 -12.15
N ASN A 34 0.82 -16.35 -12.15
CA ASN A 34 0.88 -15.12 -12.93
C ASN A 34 2.10 -14.26 -12.57
N LEU A 35 2.46 -14.18 -11.28
CA LEU A 35 3.64 -13.44 -10.83
C LEU A 35 4.94 -14.15 -11.20
N HIS A 36 4.98 -15.48 -11.07
CA HIS A 36 6.11 -16.27 -11.56
C HIS A 36 6.34 -16.04 -13.04
N ASP A 37 5.30 -16.22 -13.87
CA ASP A 37 5.40 -16.02 -15.31
C ASP A 37 5.74 -14.57 -15.67
N ALA A 38 5.31 -13.58 -14.88
CA ALA A 38 5.71 -12.20 -15.10
C ALA A 38 7.22 -11.98 -14.89
N ILE A 39 7.78 -12.57 -13.84
CA ILE A 39 9.21 -12.47 -13.50
C ILE A 39 10.06 -13.20 -14.55
N PHE A 40 9.63 -14.39 -14.97
CA PHE A 40 10.29 -15.16 -16.03
C PHE A 40 9.94 -14.69 -17.45
N ARG A 41 9.17 -13.60 -17.57
CA ARG A 41 8.75 -12.97 -18.84
C ARG A 41 7.97 -13.89 -19.78
N LYS A 42 7.22 -14.84 -19.22
CA LYS A 42 6.34 -15.78 -19.91
C LYS A 42 4.86 -15.41 -19.83
N VAL A 43 4.49 -14.46 -18.98
CA VAL A 43 3.07 -14.09 -18.82
C VAL A 43 2.52 -13.47 -20.10
N ASP A 44 1.41 -14.01 -20.57
CA ASP A 44 0.61 -13.46 -21.64
C ASP A 44 -0.89 -13.62 -21.33
N PHE A 45 -1.72 -12.93 -22.11
CA PHE A 45 -3.17 -13.07 -22.01
C PHE A 45 -3.81 -12.80 -23.36
N LYS A 46 -4.75 -13.66 -23.76
CA LYS A 46 -5.57 -13.48 -24.94
C LYS A 46 -7.02 -13.30 -24.53
N ALA A 47 -7.57 -12.13 -24.79
CA ALA A 47 -8.98 -11.84 -24.55
C ALA A 47 -9.87 -12.57 -25.57
N SER A 48 -11.14 -12.78 -25.21
CA SER A 48 -12.15 -13.42 -26.07
C SER A 48 -12.37 -12.68 -27.39
N ASN A 49 -12.12 -11.38 -27.44
CA ASN A 49 -12.15 -10.57 -28.66
C ASN A 49 -10.88 -10.67 -29.52
N GLY A 50 -9.98 -11.60 -29.21
CA GLY A 50 -8.73 -11.83 -29.94
C GLY A 50 -7.57 -10.91 -29.57
N LYS A 51 -7.80 -9.91 -28.70
CA LYS A 51 -6.73 -8.99 -28.29
C LYS A 51 -5.72 -9.68 -27.38
N GLU A 52 -4.45 -9.63 -27.77
CA GLU A 52 -3.34 -10.19 -27.00
C GLU A 52 -2.65 -9.12 -26.16
N TYR A 53 -2.22 -9.50 -24.97
CA TYR A 53 -1.51 -8.68 -24.02
C TYR A 53 -0.21 -9.38 -23.65
N LYS A 54 0.91 -8.67 -23.76
CA LYS A 54 2.25 -9.15 -23.44
C LYS A 54 3.03 -8.05 -22.70
N LEU A 55 4.07 -8.44 -21.98
CA LEU A 55 4.96 -7.50 -21.31
C LEU A 55 5.76 -6.67 -22.33
N ARG A 56 5.95 -5.39 -22.01
CA ARG A 56 6.92 -4.52 -22.69
C ARG A 56 8.36 -4.99 -22.40
N PRO A 57 9.37 -4.47 -23.12
CA PRO A 57 10.78 -4.74 -22.83
C PRO A 57 11.15 -4.46 -21.37
N ALA A 58 12.11 -5.20 -20.82
CA ALA A 58 12.42 -5.23 -19.39
C ALA A 58 12.65 -3.84 -18.76
N GLY A 59 13.37 -2.93 -19.44
CA GLY A 59 13.63 -1.57 -18.94
C GLY A 59 12.43 -0.62 -18.94
N GLN A 60 11.23 -1.09 -19.30
CA GLN A 60 10.00 -0.29 -19.35
C GLN A 60 8.91 -0.81 -18.42
N LEU A 61 9.22 -1.83 -17.61
CA LEU A 61 8.27 -2.42 -16.67
C LEU A 61 8.38 -1.75 -15.30
N ALA A 62 7.24 -1.61 -14.63
CA ALA A 62 7.20 -1.26 -13.23
C ALA A 62 7.90 -2.34 -12.38
N THR A 63 8.60 -1.93 -11.32
CA THR A 63 9.19 -2.87 -10.35
C THR A 63 8.07 -3.55 -9.57
N LEU A 64 8.05 -4.89 -9.57
CA LEU A 64 7.03 -5.67 -8.88
C LEU A 64 7.28 -5.68 -7.37
N ILE A 65 6.21 -5.47 -6.60
CA ILE A 65 6.16 -5.57 -5.14
C ILE A 65 4.91 -6.39 -4.79
N VAL A 66 4.99 -7.33 -3.85
CA VAL A 66 3.85 -8.18 -3.49
C VAL A 66 3.26 -7.77 -2.14
N ARG A 67 1.94 -7.60 -2.07
CA ARG A 67 1.22 -7.42 -0.81
C ARG A 67 0.55 -8.75 -0.41
N PRO A 68 1.14 -9.53 0.52
CA PRO A 68 0.50 -10.72 1.07
C PRO A 68 -0.67 -10.36 1.97
N ARG A 69 -1.52 -11.33 2.29
CA ARG A 69 -2.58 -11.19 3.30
C ARG A 69 -2.02 -10.78 4.67
N GLY A 70 -2.78 -9.98 5.42
CA GLY A 70 -2.43 -9.58 6.78
C GLY A 70 -2.50 -10.72 7.80
N TRP A 71 -1.91 -10.51 8.99
CA TRP A 71 -1.74 -11.56 10.02
C TRP A 71 -3.03 -12.21 10.52
N HIS A 72 -4.18 -11.56 10.34
CA HIS A 72 -5.49 -12.04 10.80
C HIS A 72 -6.17 -13.00 9.83
N LEU A 73 -5.62 -13.22 8.62
CA LEU A 73 -6.18 -14.11 7.61
C LEU A 73 -5.42 -15.44 7.56
N ASN A 74 -6.16 -16.53 7.46
CA ASN A 74 -5.64 -17.87 7.24
C ASN A 74 -5.73 -18.28 5.76
N GLU A 75 -4.97 -19.32 5.39
CA GLU A 75 -5.20 -20.14 4.20
C GLU A 75 -5.85 -21.46 4.64
N GLU A 76 -7.18 -21.51 4.53
CA GLU A 76 -7.99 -22.63 5.04
C GLU A 76 -7.76 -23.94 4.27
N HIS A 77 -7.21 -23.88 3.05
CA HIS A 77 -6.96 -25.05 2.22
C HIS A 77 -5.59 -25.71 2.49
N PHE A 78 -4.74 -25.09 3.31
CA PHE A 78 -3.40 -25.60 3.61
C PHE A 78 -3.21 -25.78 5.11
N ILE A 79 -3.19 -27.05 5.53
CA ILE A 79 -3.15 -27.45 6.94
C ILE A 79 -1.75 -27.91 7.33
N VAL A 80 -1.21 -27.35 8.40
CA VAL A 80 0.06 -27.76 9.03
C VAL A 80 -0.24 -28.11 10.50
N ASP A 81 0.18 -29.30 10.94
CA ASP A 81 -0.08 -29.80 12.30
C ASP A 81 -1.55 -29.68 12.74
N GLY A 82 -2.47 -29.92 11.80
CA GLY A 82 -3.91 -29.88 12.04
C GLY A 82 -4.53 -28.48 12.11
N LYS A 83 -3.78 -27.41 11.79
CA LYS A 83 -4.30 -26.03 11.77
C LYS A 83 -4.12 -25.36 10.39
N PRO A 84 -5.06 -24.50 9.96
CA PRO A 84 -4.85 -23.62 8.83
C PRO A 84 -3.57 -22.80 8.96
N MET A 85 -2.82 -22.70 7.86
CA MET A 85 -1.62 -21.87 7.80
C MET A 85 -1.99 -20.38 7.78
N SER A 86 -1.10 -19.51 8.27
CA SER A 86 -1.23 -18.06 8.05
C SER A 86 -1.25 -17.75 6.56
N GLY A 87 -2.28 -17.01 6.11
CA GLY A 87 -2.38 -16.57 4.71
C GLY A 87 -1.19 -15.69 4.31
N GLY A 88 -0.74 -14.81 5.22
CA GLY A 88 0.44 -13.98 4.99
C GLY A 88 1.72 -14.78 4.75
N LEU A 89 1.98 -15.83 5.55
CA LEU A 89 3.13 -16.71 5.35
C LEU A 89 2.99 -17.58 4.10
N PHE A 90 1.78 -18.01 3.76
CA PHE A 90 1.50 -18.77 2.55
C PHE A 90 1.83 -17.94 1.29
N ASP A 91 1.29 -16.72 1.22
CA ASP A 91 1.49 -15.82 0.08
C ASP A 91 2.96 -15.40 -0.07
N PHE A 92 3.60 -15.00 1.04
CA PHE A 92 5.01 -14.65 1.11
C PHE A 92 5.90 -15.84 0.71
N GLY A 93 5.65 -17.00 1.32
CA GLY A 93 6.48 -18.19 1.18
C GLY A 93 6.51 -18.69 -0.26
N LEU A 94 5.35 -18.82 -0.91
CA LEU A 94 5.27 -19.23 -2.32
C LEU A 94 5.98 -18.23 -3.24
N TYR A 95 5.67 -16.94 -3.10
CA TYR A 95 6.26 -15.92 -3.95
C TYR A 95 7.78 -15.88 -3.80
N PHE A 96 8.29 -15.87 -2.56
CA PHE A 96 9.72 -15.86 -2.28
C PHE A 96 10.39 -17.12 -2.82
N HIS A 97 9.86 -18.29 -2.49
CA HIS A 97 10.46 -19.58 -2.85
C HIS A 97 10.65 -19.74 -4.36
N HIS A 98 9.62 -19.38 -5.14
CA HIS A 98 9.64 -19.57 -6.59
C HIS A 98 10.43 -18.50 -7.35
N ASN A 99 10.61 -17.30 -6.78
CA ASN A 99 11.04 -16.15 -7.55
C ASN A 99 12.29 -15.44 -7.04
N ALA A 100 12.66 -15.58 -5.75
CA ALA A 100 13.72 -14.77 -5.14
C ALA A 100 15.06 -14.87 -5.88
N ARG A 101 15.48 -16.08 -6.28
CA ARG A 101 16.75 -16.27 -7.01
C ARG A 101 16.75 -15.59 -8.38
N GLU A 102 15.65 -15.68 -9.12
CA GLU A 102 15.55 -15.05 -10.44
C GLU A 102 15.48 -13.53 -10.34
N LEU A 103 14.75 -13.00 -9.36
CA LEU A 103 14.72 -11.57 -9.06
C LEU A 103 16.14 -11.05 -8.77
N VAL A 104 16.88 -11.73 -7.89
CA VAL A 104 18.26 -11.35 -7.56
C VAL A 104 19.18 -11.44 -8.78
N ARG A 105 19.08 -12.54 -9.56
CA ARG A 105 19.88 -12.74 -10.77
C ARG A 105 19.65 -11.64 -11.82
N THR A 106 18.44 -11.08 -11.87
CA THR A 106 18.05 -10.03 -12.82
C THR A 106 18.24 -8.62 -12.27
N GLY A 107 18.87 -8.45 -11.11
CA GLY A 107 19.20 -7.15 -10.51
C GLY A 107 18.09 -6.53 -9.67
N PHE A 108 17.04 -7.29 -9.35
CA PHE A 108 15.96 -6.92 -8.44
C PHE A 108 16.09 -7.68 -7.12
N GLY A 109 15.08 -7.56 -6.27
CA GLY A 109 14.96 -8.34 -5.04
C GLY A 109 13.51 -8.72 -4.79
N PRO A 110 13.27 -9.69 -3.90
CA PRO A 110 11.92 -10.01 -3.43
C PRO A 110 11.39 -8.86 -2.54
N TYR A 111 10.45 -8.09 -3.09
CA TYR A 111 9.92 -6.89 -2.46
C TYR A 111 8.47 -7.07 -2.01
N PHE A 112 8.14 -6.55 -0.82
CA PHE A 112 6.85 -6.75 -0.18
C PHE A 112 6.21 -5.46 0.34
N TYR A 113 4.88 -5.44 0.37
CA TYR A 113 4.07 -4.45 1.07
C TYR A 113 3.38 -5.13 2.25
N LEU A 114 3.61 -4.67 3.48
CA LEU A 114 3.15 -5.38 4.69
C LEU A 114 1.93 -4.69 5.30
N PRO A 115 0.72 -5.30 5.22
CA PRO A 115 -0.52 -4.63 5.58
C PRO A 115 -0.88 -4.77 7.07
N LYS A 116 -1.71 -3.82 7.53
CA LYS A 116 -2.55 -3.90 8.73
C LYS A 116 -1.86 -4.30 10.04
N MET A 117 -0.54 -4.09 10.16
CA MET A 117 0.15 -4.35 11.43
C MET A 117 -0.35 -3.41 12.52
N GLU A 118 -0.45 -3.89 13.75
CA GLU A 118 -0.93 -3.10 14.89
C GLU A 118 0.13 -2.86 15.97
N HIS A 119 1.28 -3.54 15.89
CA HIS A 119 2.35 -3.48 16.88
C HIS A 119 3.73 -3.74 16.27
N HIS A 120 4.79 -3.13 16.79
CA HIS A 120 6.16 -3.36 16.29
C HIS A 120 6.62 -4.83 16.39
N LEU A 121 6.10 -5.59 17.36
CA LEU A 121 6.37 -7.03 17.44
C LEU A 121 5.82 -7.84 16.26
N GLU A 122 4.80 -7.34 15.56
CA GLU A 122 4.33 -7.95 14.30
C GLU A 122 5.31 -7.65 13.16
N ALA A 123 6.00 -6.50 13.21
CA ALA A 123 7.11 -6.19 12.30
C ALA A 123 8.32 -7.08 12.59
N ARG A 124 8.59 -7.40 13.87
CA ARG A 124 9.59 -8.40 14.25
C ARG A 124 9.24 -9.79 13.71
N LEU A 125 7.97 -10.20 13.78
CA LEU A 125 7.52 -11.47 13.21
C LEU A 125 7.80 -11.55 11.70
N TRP A 126 7.54 -10.46 10.96
CA TRP A 126 7.94 -10.39 9.54
C TRP A 126 9.46 -10.47 9.36
N ASN A 127 10.23 -9.76 10.18
CA ASN A 127 11.69 -9.81 10.12
C ASN A 127 12.22 -11.23 10.35
N ASP A 128 11.64 -11.98 11.29
CA ASP A 128 12.02 -13.36 11.57
C ASP A 128 11.63 -14.30 10.42
N ALA A 129 10.46 -14.10 9.80
CA ALA A 129 10.06 -14.83 8.59
C ALA A 129 10.99 -14.57 7.40
N PHE A 130 11.38 -13.30 7.19
CA PHE A 130 12.35 -12.90 6.17
C PHE A 130 13.70 -13.57 6.41
N ASN A 131 14.21 -13.47 7.64
CA ASN A 131 15.47 -14.09 8.00
C ASN A 131 15.44 -15.61 7.77
N THR A 132 14.40 -16.27 8.23
CA THR A 132 14.22 -17.72 8.04
C THR A 132 14.23 -18.10 6.56
N ALA A 133 13.51 -17.36 5.72
CA ALA A 133 13.46 -17.61 4.28
C ALA A 133 14.82 -17.38 3.60
N GLN A 134 15.54 -16.33 3.98
CA GLN A 134 16.88 -16.03 3.48
C GLN A 134 17.89 -17.11 3.89
N ASP A 135 17.82 -17.61 5.13
CA ASP A 135 18.69 -18.72 5.59
C ASP A 135 18.42 -19.99 4.79
N TYR A 136 17.13 -20.34 4.63
CA TYR A 136 16.70 -21.52 3.90
C TYR A 136 17.15 -21.51 2.43
N HIS A 137 17.12 -20.34 1.78
CA HIS A 137 17.52 -20.19 0.38
C HIS A 137 19.00 -19.82 0.18
N HIS A 138 19.76 -19.65 1.27
CA HIS A 138 21.14 -19.16 1.30
C HIS A 138 21.31 -17.80 0.60
N LEU A 139 20.38 -16.88 0.85
CA LEU A 139 20.42 -15.52 0.33
C LEU A 139 20.92 -14.53 1.40
N PRO A 140 21.67 -13.47 1.03
CA PRO A 140 22.17 -12.49 1.98
C PRO A 140 21.07 -11.76 2.75
N ARG A 141 21.36 -11.34 3.99
CA ARG A 141 20.50 -10.44 4.79
C ARG A 141 20.23 -9.14 4.04
N GLY A 142 19.01 -8.59 4.19
CA GLY A 142 18.61 -7.35 3.52
C GLY A 142 18.34 -7.45 2.01
N ILE A 143 18.31 -8.66 1.43
CA ILE A 143 17.88 -8.85 0.03
C ILE A 143 16.36 -8.70 -0.10
N ILE A 144 15.62 -9.16 0.91
CA ILE A 144 14.19 -8.90 1.04
C ILE A 144 14.02 -7.43 1.41
N ARG A 145 13.07 -6.76 0.77
CA ARG A 145 12.64 -5.42 1.18
C ARG A 145 11.16 -5.34 1.45
N GLY A 146 10.76 -4.67 2.52
CA GLY A 146 9.39 -4.50 2.96
C GLY A 146 9.03 -3.03 3.17
N THR A 147 7.97 -2.57 2.51
CA THR A 147 7.33 -1.29 2.79
C THR A 147 6.10 -1.55 3.67
N VAL A 148 6.00 -0.87 4.81
CA VAL A 148 4.91 -1.12 5.77
C VAL A 148 3.77 -0.13 5.56
N LEU A 149 2.53 -0.63 5.49
CA LEU A 149 1.37 0.25 5.54
C LEU A 149 1.09 0.64 6.99
N ILE A 150 1.23 1.93 7.33
CA ILE A 150 0.80 2.43 8.64
C ILE A 150 -0.68 2.75 8.57
N GLU A 151 -1.50 1.73 8.37
CA GLU A 151 -2.93 1.89 8.14
C GLU A 151 -3.77 1.45 9.35
N THR A 152 -3.15 1.41 10.52
CA THR A 152 -3.81 1.19 11.79
C THR A 152 -3.46 2.31 12.77
N ILE A 153 -4.42 2.73 13.59
CA ILE A 153 -4.20 3.83 14.53
C ILE A 153 -3.11 3.49 15.55
N THR A 154 -2.99 2.22 15.95
CA THR A 154 -1.97 1.78 16.92
C THR A 154 -0.55 1.77 16.33
N ALA A 155 -0.41 1.48 15.03
CA ALA A 155 0.89 1.55 14.36
C ALA A 155 1.39 2.98 14.20
N ALA A 156 0.51 3.99 14.14
CA ALA A 156 0.94 5.39 14.07
C ALA A 156 1.72 5.85 15.32
N PHE A 157 1.51 5.21 16.47
CA PHE A 157 2.28 5.48 17.70
C PHE A 157 3.61 4.72 17.76
N GLN A 158 3.87 3.81 16.81
CA GLN A 158 4.99 2.86 16.86
C GLN A 158 5.77 2.84 15.54
N MET A 159 5.69 3.91 14.74
CA MET A 159 6.30 3.95 13.41
C MET A 159 7.81 3.74 13.48
N ASP A 160 8.47 4.30 14.48
CA ASP A 160 9.92 4.26 14.62
C ASP A 160 10.40 2.86 15.08
N GLU A 161 9.66 2.24 16.01
CA GLU A 161 9.90 0.87 16.48
C GLU A 161 9.64 -0.14 15.35
N ILE A 162 8.59 0.05 14.54
CA ILE A 162 8.33 -0.78 13.36
C ILE A 162 9.51 -0.71 12.38
N LEU A 163 10.03 0.49 12.10
CA LEU A 163 11.21 0.66 11.26
C LEU A 163 12.45 0.02 11.88
N TYR A 164 12.62 0.08 13.21
CA TYR A 164 13.73 -0.53 13.91
C TYR A 164 13.72 -2.06 13.83
N GLU A 165 12.56 -2.68 14.06
CA GLU A 165 12.39 -4.15 13.97
C GLU A 165 12.68 -4.66 12.56
N LEU A 166 12.34 -3.86 11.53
CA LEU A 166 12.60 -4.17 10.13
C LEU A 166 13.87 -3.50 9.56
N ARG A 167 14.78 -2.93 10.37
CA ARG A 167 15.86 -2.05 9.88
C ARG A 167 16.78 -2.63 8.78
N GLN A 168 16.92 -3.95 8.72
CA GLN A 168 17.70 -4.63 7.66
C GLN A 168 16.90 -4.84 6.37
N HIS A 169 15.58 -4.83 6.46
CA HIS A 169 14.64 -5.16 5.39
C HIS A 169 13.70 -4.00 5.02
N SER A 170 13.72 -2.87 5.73
CA SER A 170 12.76 -1.79 5.48
C SER A 170 13.07 -1.04 4.17
N SER A 171 12.00 -0.72 3.44
CA SER A 171 11.97 0.26 2.35
C SER A 171 11.12 1.49 2.69
N GLY A 172 10.63 1.60 3.93
CA GLY A 172 9.85 2.73 4.40
C GLY A 172 8.40 2.41 4.74
N LEU A 173 7.59 3.45 4.84
CA LEU A 173 6.20 3.40 5.30
C LEU A 173 5.26 4.02 4.26
N ASN A 174 3.98 3.63 4.30
CA ASN A 174 2.92 4.15 3.44
C ASN A 174 1.74 4.70 4.24
N CYS A 175 1.17 5.80 3.73
CA CYS A 175 -0.05 6.40 4.25
C CYS A 175 -1.33 5.73 3.71
N GLY A 176 -2.15 5.15 4.58
CA GLY A 176 -3.49 4.65 4.27
C GLY A 176 -4.60 5.62 4.72
N ARG A 177 -5.71 5.71 3.96
CA ARG A 177 -6.90 6.48 4.39
C ARG A 177 -7.97 5.57 4.99
N TRP A 178 -8.51 4.64 4.19
CA TRP A 178 -9.71 3.90 4.57
C TRP A 178 -9.48 2.93 5.73
N ASP A 179 -8.42 2.12 5.66
CA ASP A 179 -8.05 1.23 6.77
C ASP A 179 -7.68 2.00 8.04
N TYR A 180 -7.01 3.15 7.90
CA TYR A 180 -6.63 3.96 9.05
C TYR A 180 -7.85 4.52 9.80
N ILE A 181 -8.83 5.09 9.08
CA ILE A 181 -10.06 5.60 9.72
C ILE A 181 -10.97 4.46 10.21
N PHE A 182 -10.94 3.30 9.55
CA PHE A 182 -11.59 2.08 10.03
C PHE A 182 -10.97 1.62 11.35
N SER A 183 -9.64 1.55 11.42
CA SER A 183 -8.89 1.16 12.62
C SER A 183 -9.11 2.16 13.75
N PHE A 184 -9.11 3.47 13.45
CA PHE A 184 -9.49 4.52 14.39
C PHE A 184 -10.87 4.24 15.00
N SER A 185 -11.89 4.05 14.15
CA SER A 185 -13.25 3.76 14.59
C SER A 185 -13.33 2.46 15.41
N LYS A 186 -12.64 1.40 14.98
CA LYS A 186 -12.55 0.10 15.67
C LYS A 186 -11.98 0.25 17.08
N ARG A 187 -10.88 0.98 17.22
CA ARG A 187 -10.17 1.18 18.49
C ARG A 187 -10.86 2.20 19.40
N GLN A 188 -11.60 3.16 18.83
CA GLN A 188 -12.36 4.19 19.55
C GLN A 188 -13.86 3.89 19.68
N ARG A 189 -14.32 2.68 19.35
CA ARG A 189 -15.76 2.32 19.28
C ARG A 189 -16.59 2.58 20.55
N PHE A 190 -15.95 2.68 21.71
CA PHE A 190 -16.63 2.98 22.99
C PHE A 190 -16.47 4.44 23.43
N THR A 191 -15.73 5.25 22.68
CA THR A 191 -15.49 6.67 22.96
C THR A 191 -16.53 7.52 22.24
N LYS A 192 -17.57 7.96 22.96
CA LYS A 192 -18.68 8.75 22.37
C LYS A 192 -18.22 10.02 21.63
N ALA A 193 -17.14 10.65 22.10
CA ALA A 193 -16.57 11.85 21.49
C ALA A 193 -15.77 11.59 20.20
N ALA A 194 -15.49 10.31 19.88
CA ALA A 194 -14.66 9.91 18.74
C ALA A 194 -15.47 9.37 17.54
N VAL A 195 -16.78 9.62 17.52
CA VAL A 195 -17.63 9.28 16.37
C VAL A 195 -17.26 10.18 15.20
N LEU A 196 -16.84 9.57 14.10
CA LEU A 196 -16.50 10.28 12.87
C LEU A 196 -17.76 10.65 12.08
N PRO A 197 -17.73 11.76 11.32
CA PRO A 197 -18.78 12.10 10.36
C PRO A 197 -18.76 11.13 9.17
N ASP A 198 -19.57 11.44 8.14
CA ASP A 198 -19.54 10.74 6.86
C ASP A 198 -18.10 10.60 6.36
N ARG A 199 -17.73 9.39 5.93
CA ARG A 199 -16.36 9.04 5.54
C ARG A 199 -15.76 9.94 4.44
N GLY A 200 -16.63 10.57 3.64
CA GLY A 200 -16.25 11.56 2.63
C GLY A 200 -15.60 12.81 3.22
N ASP A 201 -16.12 13.27 4.36
CA ASP A 201 -15.66 14.47 5.08
C ASP A 201 -14.34 14.24 5.84
N VAL A 202 -14.02 12.97 6.15
CA VAL A 202 -12.77 12.57 6.79
C VAL A 202 -11.63 12.53 5.76
N THR A 203 -11.25 13.70 5.25
CA THR A 203 -10.19 13.87 4.24
C THR A 203 -8.79 13.79 4.85
N MET A 204 -7.74 13.78 4.01
CA MET A 204 -6.35 13.80 4.50
C MET A 204 -5.93 15.16 5.13
N THR A 205 -6.80 16.17 5.13
CA THR A 205 -6.53 17.50 5.68
C THR A 205 -7.20 17.75 7.04
N VAL A 206 -8.00 16.81 7.54
CA VAL A 206 -8.55 16.91 8.90
C VAL A 206 -7.41 16.75 9.94
N PRO A 207 -7.59 17.21 11.20
CA PRO A 207 -6.49 17.33 12.15
C PRO A 207 -5.67 16.05 12.37
N PHE A 208 -6.32 14.94 12.77
CA PHE A 208 -5.59 13.71 13.05
C PHE A 208 -4.94 13.06 11.81
N MET A 209 -5.54 13.20 10.63
CA MET A 209 -4.93 12.71 9.37
C MET A 209 -3.72 13.55 8.97
N THR A 210 -3.77 14.86 9.21
CA THR A 210 -2.63 15.76 8.96
C THR A 210 -1.47 15.47 9.92
N ALA A 211 -1.78 15.26 11.21
CA ALA A 211 -0.80 14.84 12.21
C ALA A 211 -0.13 13.51 11.83
N TYR A 212 -0.94 12.53 11.41
CA TYR A 212 -0.50 11.23 10.92
C TYR A 212 0.48 11.35 9.73
N VAL A 213 0.12 12.09 8.69
CA VAL A 213 0.99 12.30 7.51
C VAL A 213 2.30 12.97 7.91
N ASN A 214 2.23 14.03 8.72
CA ASN A 214 3.41 14.78 9.14
C ASN A 214 4.37 13.91 9.97
N LEU A 215 3.83 13.10 10.89
CA LEU A 215 4.61 12.18 11.71
C LEU A 215 5.27 11.09 10.86
N LEU A 216 4.55 10.52 9.89
CA LEU A 216 5.07 9.47 9.02
C LEU A 216 6.24 9.98 8.18
N ILE A 217 6.10 11.13 7.52
CA ILE A 217 7.17 11.72 6.70
C ILE A 217 8.40 12.02 7.57
N LYS A 218 8.20 12.68 8.71
CA LYS A 218 9.30 12.99 9.65
C LYS A 218 10.05 11.71 10.07
N THR A 219 9.30 10.68 10.49
CA THR A 219 9.87 9.42 10.96
C THR A 219 10.65 8.71 9.85
N CYS A 220 10.04 8.49 8.68
CA CYS A 220 10.69 7.87 7.53
C CYS A 220 11.98 8.59 7.11
N HIS A 221 11.88 9.91 6.94
CA HIS A 221 13.02 10.69 6.46
C HIS A 221 14.12 10.75 7.52
N SER A 222 13.81 10.76 8.81
CA SER A 222 14.84 10.66 9.86
C SER A 222 15.65 9.35 9.79
N ARG A 223 15.02 8.27 9.31
CA ARG A 223 15.63 6.94 9.12
C ARG A 223 16.17 6.68 7.72
N GLY A 224 16.02 7.63 6.79
CA GLY A 224 16.51 7.51 5.41
C GLY A 224 15.76 6.48 4.57
N VAL A 225 14.47 6.31 4.84
CA VAL A 225 13.57 5.39 4.11
C VAL A 225 12.40 6.15 3.50
N ALA A 226 11.66 5.51 2.59
CA ALA A 226 10.57 6.18 1.88
C ALA A 226 9.34 6.47 2.73
N ALA A 227 8.71 7.62 2.50
CA ALA A 227 7.38 7.99 2.95
C ALA A 227 6.43 8.04 1.75
N ILE A 228 5.63 7.00 1.55
CA ILE A 228 4.72 6.91 0.40
C ILE A 228 3.34 7.48 0.76
N GLY A 229 2.80 8.31 -0.12
CA GLY A 229 1.46 8.89 -0.02
C GLY A 229 0.34 7.90 -0.31
N GLY A 230 -0.90 8.36 -0.17
CA GLY A 230 -2.08 7.50 -0.24
C GLY A 230 -2.60 7.23 -1.65
N MET A 231 -3.66 6.43 -1.70
CA MET A 231 -4.31 6.00 -2.94
C MET A 231 -5.21 7.08 -3.55
N ALA A 232 -5.06 7.33 -4.86
CA ALA A 232 -6.11 7.91 -5.69
C ALA A 232 -6.86 6.79 -6.43
N ALA A 233 -8.09 6.52 -6.02
CA ALA A 233 -8.91 5.41 -6.51
C ALA A 233 -9.92 5.81 -7.60
N GLN A 234 -9.91 7.06 -8.06
CA GLN A 234 -10.86 7.54 -9.06
C GLN A 234 -10.68 6.83 -10.40
N ILE A 235 -11.76 6.26 -10.92
CA ILE A 235 -11.81 5.71 -12.28
C ILE A 235 -12.25 6.84 -13.22
N PRO A 236 -11.53 7.08 -14.34
CA PRO A 236 -11.96 8.07 -15.33
C PRO A 236 -13.39 7.82 -15.82
N ILE A 237 -14.21 8.88 -15.84
CA ILE A 237 -15.62 8.82 -16.22
C ILE A 237 -15.69 9.17 -17.72
N LYS A 238 -16.01 8.17 -18.55
CA LYS A 238 -16.02 8.37 -20.01
C LYS A 238 -17.24 9.14 -20.50
N ASP A 239 -18.38 8.96 -19.83
CA ASP A 239 -19.68 9.43 -20.32
C ASP A 239 -20.09 10.79 -19.73
N ASP A 240 -19.25 11.38 -18.88
CA ASP A 240 -19.46 12.73 -18.30
C ASP A 240 -18.11 13.47 -18.20
N PRO A 241 -17.76 14.28 -19.23
CA PRO A 241 -16.51 15.03 -19.23
C PRO A 241 -16.39 16.01 -18.07
N LYS A 242 -17.47 16.66 -17.65
CA LYS A 242 -17.43 17.65 -16.56
C LYS A 242 -17.16 16.99 -15.22
N ALA A 243 -17.85 15.89 -14.92
CA ALA A 243 -17.61 15.12 -13.72
C ALA A 243 -16.21 14.49 -13.72
N ASN A 244 -15.74 14.03 -14.88
CA ASN A 244 -14.38 13.53 -15.05
C ASN A 244 -13.34 14.61 -14.75
N ASP A 245 -13.47 15.80 -15.33
CA ASP A 245 -12.53 16.91 -15.13
C ASP A 245 -12.48 17.31 -13.66
N ALA A 246 -13.64 17.45 -13.00
CA ALA A 246 -13.71 17.73 -11.57
C ALA A 246 -13.05 16.63 -10.72
N ALA A 247 -13.21 15.36 -11.09
CA ALA A 247 -12.55 14.24 -10.42
C ALA A 247 -11.02 14.26 -10.63
N MET A 248 -10.55 14.54 -11.84
CA MET A 248 -9.13 14.63 -12.16
C MET A 248 -8.46 15.81 -11.45
N GLU A 249 -9.13 16.97 -11.35
CA GLU A 249 -8.60 18.11 -10.58
C GLU A 249 -8.46 17.80 -9.10
N ARG A 250 -9.39 17.03 -8.51
CA ARG A 250 -9.24 16.54 -7.12
C ARG A 250 -8.02 15.63 -6.98
N VAL A 251 -7.81 14.70 -7.91
CA VAL A 251 -6.61 13.84 -7.92
C VAL A 251 -5.35 14.68 -8.01
N LYS A 252 -5.32 15.69 -8.88
CA LYS A 252 -4.17 16.60 -9.00
C LYS A 252 -3.90 17.37 -7.71
N ALA A 253 -4.93 17.93 -7.10
CA ALA A 253 -4.82 18.66 -5.83
C ALA A 253 -4.28 17.76 -4.71
N ASP A 254 -4.78 16.52 -4.61
CA ASP A 254 -4.31 15.54 -3.64
C ASP A 254 -2.84 15.16 -3.84
N LYS A 255 -2.43 14.87 -5.09
CA LYS A 255 -1.03 14.51 -5.38
C LYS A 255 -0.09 15.69 -5.16
N LEU A 256 -0.54 16.91 -5.48
CA LEU A 256 0.22 18.14 -5.23
C LEU A 256 0.42 18.37 -3.73
N ARG A 257 -0.60 18.12 -2.92
CA ARG A 257 -0.51 18.19 -1.46
C ARG A 257 0.51 17.18 -0.92
N GLU A 258 0.47 15.94 -1.41
CA GLU A 258 1.38 14.88 -0.97
C GLU A 258 2.84 15.18 -1.26
N VAL A 259 3.17 15.54 -2.51
CA VAL A 259 4.55 15.86 -2.88
C VAL A 259 5.05 17.10 -2.12
N LYS A 260 4.20 18.13 -1.95
CA LYS A 260 4.57 19.33 -1.16
C LYS A 260 4.75 19.04 0.33
N ALA A 261 4.05 18.06 0.89
CA ALA A 261 4.22 17.65 2.28
C ALA A 261 5.56 16.92 2.50
N GLY A 262 6.14 16.36 1.45
CA GLY A 262 7.41 15.62 1.51
C GLY A 262 7.28 14.13 1.17
N HIS A 263 6.16 13.63 0.65
CA HIS A 263 6.08 12.23 0.23
C HIS A 263 7.03 11.93 -0.94
N ASP A 264 7.64 10.75 -0.95
CA ASP A 264 8.58 10.29 -2.00
C ASP A 264 7.87 9.65 -3.21
N GLY A 265 6.59 9.36 -3.04
CA GLY A 265 5.77 8.72 -4.07
C GLY A 265 4.31 8.70 -3.65
N THR A 266 3.47 8.15 -4.51
CA THR A 266 2.02 8.10 -4.30
C THR A 266 1.39 6.90 -4.99
N TRP A 267 0.18 6.53 -4.58
CA TRP A 267 -0.57 5.41 -5.15
C TRP A 267 -1.68 5.85 -6.10
N VAL A 268 -1.89 5.05 -7.15
CA VAL A 268 -3.02 5.15 -8.08
C VAL A 268 -3.59 3.77 -8.35
N ALA A 269 -4.92 3.67 -8.47
CA ALA A 269 -5.60 2.38 -8.68
C ALA A 269 -5.80 2.05 -10.17
N HIS A 270 -5.59 3.02 -11.07
CA HIS A 270 -5.87 2.86 -12.48
C HIS A 270 -4.72 3.40 -13.36
N PRO A 271 -4.28 2.68 -14.41
CA PRO A 271 -3.16 3.10 -15.27
C PRO A 271 -3.31 4.52 -15.87
N ALA A 272 -4.53 4.95 -16.16
CA ALA A 272 -4.79 6.29 -16.70
C ALA A 272 -4.37 7.43 -15.75
N LEU A 273 -4.31 7.18 -14.44
CA LEU A 273 -3.91 8.18 -13.45
C LEU A 273 -2.38 8.29 -13.29
N VAL A 274 -1.61 7.31 -13.80
CA VAL A 274 -0.15 7.28 -13.67
C VAL A 274 0.48 8.53 -14.26
N LYS A 275 0.05 8.94 -15.46
CA LYS A 275 0.56 10.15 -16.11
C LYS A 275 0.33 11.41 -15.26
N ILE A 276 -0.87 11.56 -14.70
CA ILE A 276 -1.22 12.71 -13.85
C ILE A 276 -0.35 12.75 -12.60
N ALA A 277 -0.19 11.60 -11.93
CA ALA A 277 0.65 11.51 -10.74
C ALA A 277 2.12 11.82 -11.05
N LEU A 278 2.66 11.26 -12.14
CA LEU A 278 4.05 11.50 -12.57
C LEU A 278 4.29 12.97 -12.95
N GLU A 279 3.39 13.61 -13.68
CA GLU A 279 3.53 15.04 -14.04
C GLU A 279 3.68 15.93 -12.81
N ILE A 280 2.89 15.67 -11.77
CA ILE A 280 2.93 16.44 -10.52
C ILE A 280 4.19 16.14 -9.72
N PHE A 281 4.52 14.86 -9.53
CA PHE A 281 5.70 14.46 -8.75
C PHE A 281 6.98 14.91 -9.45
N ASN A 282 7.13 14.72 -10.77
CA ASN A 282 8.32 15.16 -11.51
C ASN A 282 8.50 16.69 -11.47
N LYS A 283 7.42 17.46 -11.40
CA LYS A 283 7.48 18.93 -11.30
C LYS A 283 7.96 19.41 -9.93
N HIS A 284 7.62 18.69 -8.86
CA HIS A 284 7.79 19.17 -7.49
C HIS A 284 8.83 18.40 -6.66
N MET A 285 9.17 17.16 -7.04
CA MET A 285 10.21 16.34 -6.44
C MET A 285 11.45 16.37 -7.35
N LEU A 286 12.38 17.28 -7.04
CA LEU A 286 13.62 17.46 -7.80
C LEU A 286 14.64 16.40 -7.38
N GLY A 287 14.47 15.17 -7.85
CA GLY A 287 15.35 14.05 -7.56
C GLY A 287 14.61 12.71 -7.50
N PRO A 288 15.31 11.62 -7.16
CA PRO A 288 14.70 10.30 -7.05
C PRO A 288 13.76 10.16 -5.84
N ASN A 289 13.92 11.02 -4.82
CA ASN A 289 13.15 11.05 -3.58
C ASN A 289 13.33 12.40 -2.84
N GLN A 290 12.64 12.56 -1.72
CA GLN A 290 12.63 13.75 -0.84
C GLN A 290 13.22 13.47 0.55
N TYR A 291 14.13 12.51 0.71
CA TYR A 291 14.69 12.17 2.04
C TYR A 291 15.39 13.34 2.73
N HIS A 292 15.80 14.36 1.97
CA HIS A 292 16.38 15.61 2.49
C HIS A 292 15.34 16.51 3.19
N VAL A 293 14.04 16.32 2.95
CA VAL A 293 12.94 17.06 3.60
C VAL A 293 12.68 16.45 4.98
N ARG A 294 13.56 16.73 5.96
CA ARG A 294 13.56 16.03 7.27
C ARG A 294 12.38 16.36 8.19
N ARG A 295 11.59 17.41 7.89
CA ARG A 295 10.44 17.85 8.70
C ARG A 295 10.76 18.02 10.21
N GLN A 296 11.92 18.61 10.52
CA GLN A 296 12.38 18.77 11.92
C GLN A 296 11.47 19.70 12.74
N GLU A 297 10.77 20.61 12.08
CA GLU A 297 9.80 21.53 12.65
C GLU A 297 8.51 20.84 13.13
N VAL A 298 8.22 19.63 12.64
CA VAL A 298 7.01 18.89 12.99
C VAL A 298 7.16 18.33 14.41
N SER A 299 6.20 18.65 15.27
CA SER A 299 5.97 17.98 16.55
C SER A 299 4.54 17.48 16.59
N VAL A 300 4.37 16.17 16.76
CA VAL A 300 3.06 15.51 16.82
C VAL A 300 2.97 14.79 18.15
N THR A 301 1.95 15.13 18.94
CA THR A 301 1.64 14.47 20.20
C THR A 301 0.68 13.31 19.98
N ALA A 302 0.56 12.45 20.98
CA ALA A 302 -0.43 11.37 20.96
C ALA A 302 -1.87 11.89 20.82
N LEU A 303 -2.18 13.06 21.39
CA LEU A 303 -3.50 13.68 21.30
C LEU A 303 -3.81 14.21 19.90
N ASP A 304 -2.80 14.68 19.16
CA ASP A 304 -2.98 15.13 17.79
C ASP A 304 -3.43 13.99 16.88
N LEU A 305 -2.85 12.79 17.05
CA LEU A 305 -3.26 11.57 16.34
C LEU A 305 -4.66 11.08 16.71
N LEU A 306 -5.21 11.54 17.85
CA LEU A 306 -6.54 11.18 18.33
C LEU A 306 -7.58 12.30 18.10
N ASN A 307 -7.18 13.42 17.50
CA ASN A 307 -8.05 14.58 17.31
C ASN A 307 -9.06 14.37 16.16
N SER A 308 -10.19 13.76 16.49
CA SER A 308 -11.30 13.48 15.56
C SER A 308 -12.18 14.69 15.24
N ASN A 309 -11.75 15.92 15.54
CA ASN A 309 -12.53 17.12 15.23
C ASN A 309 -12.51 17.42 13.72
N VAL A 310 -13.57 17.02 13.02
CA VAL A 310 -13.76 17.30 11.59
C VAL A 310 -14.68 18.50 11.43
N ALA A 311 -14.08 19.67 11.21
CA ALA A 311 -14.81 20.93 11.06
C ALA A 311 -15.84 20.84 9.92
N GLY A 312 -17.12 21.08 10.24
CA GLY A 312 -18.21 21.02 9.28
C GLY A 312 -18.63 19.60 8.86
N GLY A 313 -18.00 18.56 9.38
CA GLY A 313 -18.36 17.18 9.11
C GLY A 313 -19.75 16.83 9.65
N LYS A 314 -20.52 16.08 8.87
CA LYS A 314 -21.90 15.68 9.24
C LYS A 314 -22.10 14.19 9.08
N ILE A 315 -23.02 13.64 9.85
CA ILE A 315 -23.58 12.31 9.60
C ILE A 315 -24.88 12.53 8.84
N THR A 316 -24.96 12.02 7.61
CA THR A 316 -26.14 12.24 6.76
C THR A 316 -26.77 10.92 6.32
N GLU A 317 -28.06 10.98 5.99
CA GLU A 317 -28.75 9.83 5.39
C GLU A 317 -28.10 9.44 4.05
N GLU A 318 -27.71 10.42 3.24
CA GLU A 318 -27.04 10.20 1.95
C GLU A 318 -25.69 9.49 2.13
N GLY A 319 -24.86 9.95 3.07
CA GLY A 319 -23.58 9.31 3.40
C GLY A 319 -23.75 7.87 3.90
N THR A 320 -24.81 7.62 4.67
CA THR A 320 -25.18 6.28 5.12
C THR A 320 -25.60 5.40 3.94
N ARG A 321 -26.51 5.86 3.07
CA ARG A 321 -26.95 5.13 1.87
C ARG A 321 -25.79 4.85 0.91
N CYS A 322 -24.89 5.81 0.73
CA CYS A 322 -23.68 5.66 -0.07
C CYS A 322 -22.78 4.54 0.50
N SER A 323 -22.62 4.49 1.82
CA SER A 323 -21.82 3.46 2.48
C SER A 323 -22.45 2.06 2.37
N LEU A 324 -23.78 1.96 2.54
CA LEU A 324 -24.50 0.71 2.32
C LEU A 324 -24.35 0.22 0.87
N THR A 325 -24.56 1.11 -0.10
CA THR A 325 -24.46 0.78 -1.54
C THR A 325 -23.06 0.32 -1.93
N ALA A 326 -22.01 0.91 -1.36
CA ALA A 326 -20.63 0.53 -1.64
C ALA A 326 -20.28 -0.86 -1.10
N ASN A 327 -20.91 -1.31 -0.02
CA ASN A 327 -20.62 -2.60 0.63
C ASN A 327 -21.39 -3.79 0.03
N THR A 328 -22.50 -3.54 -0.69
CA THR A 328 -23.38 -4.60 -1.21
C THR A 328 -23.23 -4.85 -2.72
N ARG A 329 -22.26 -4.22 -3.37
CA ARG A 329 -21.96 -4.40 -4.81
C ARG A 329 -20.84 -5.41 -5.00
#